data_AF-A0A932S6J0-F1
#
_entry.id   AF-A0A932S6J0-F1
#
_cell.length_a   1.000
_cell.length_b   1.000
_cell.length_c   1.000
_cell.angle_alpha   90.00
_cell.angle_beta   90.00
_cell.angle_gamma   90.00
#
_symmetry.space_group_name_H-M   'P 1'
#
loop_
_entity.id
_entity.type
_entity.pdbx_description
1 polymer ?
#
loop_
_entity_poly.entity_id
_entity_poly.type
_entity_poly.pdbx_seq_one_letter_code
_entity_poly.pdbx_strand_id
1 'polypeptide(L)'
;MTNDGKRLVLRLYRRGQFLYLISGSKVSWLNTPDHFGIEVYDKATLDSMIGKAKAFKQRHPEVEIIDVKADTDTPTLRLWNAYVRYLLPLMVEVQYYEEKTTA
;
A
#
# COMPACT_ATOMS: atom_id res chain seq x y z
N MET A 1 -2.65 -17.94 -8.32
CA MET A 1 -1.92 -19.22 -8.50
C MET A 1 -0.43 -18.91 -8.41
N THR A 2 0.22 -19.37 -7.36
CA THR A 2 1.64 -19.13 -7.05
C THR A 2 2.49 -20.24 -7.67
N ASN A 3 3.63 -19.89 -8.27
CA ASN A 3 4.65 -20.86 -8.67
C ASN A 3 5.86 -20.67 -7.76
N ASP A 4 6.17 -21.68 -6.96
CA ASP A 4 7.22 -21.63 -5.94
C ASP A 4 8.56 -21.24 -6.59
N GLY A 5 9.22 -20.24 -5.99
CA GLY A 5 10.48 -19.69 -6.50
C GLY A 5 10.43 -19.03 -7.89
N LYS A 6 9.26 -18.81 -8.52
CA LYS A 6 9.17 -18.21 -9.88
C LYS A 6 8.20 -17.04 -10.00
N ARG A 7 7.02 -17.12 -9.38
CA ARG A 7 6.00 -16.07 -9.54
C ARG A 7 4.97 -16.10 -8.41
N LEU A 8 4.91 -15.00 -7.66
CA LEU A 8 3.82 -14.70 -6.73
C LEU A 8 2.88 -13.70 -7.40
N VAL A 9 1.59 -14.06 -7.50
CA VAL A 9 0.54 -13.18 -8.02
C VAL A 9 -0.35 -12.78 -6.87
N LEU A 10 -0.26 -11.51 -6.47
CA LEU A 10 -1.09 -10.93 -5.41
C LEU A 10 -2.25 -10.19 -6.04
N ARG A 11 -3.47 -10.58 -5.70
CA ARG A 11 -4.65 -9.79 -6.05
C ARG A 11 -4.73 -8.61 -5.07
N LEU A 12 -4.91 -7.42 -5.62
CA LEU A 12 -5.05 -6.20 -4.83
C LEU A 12 -6.53 -5.93 -4.53
N TYR A 13 -6.85 -4.71 -4.11
CA TYR A 13 -8.18 -4.31 -3.67
C TYR A 13 -9.27 -4.61 -4.71
N ARG A 14 -9.03 -4.32 -6.00
CA ARG A 14 -10.01 -4.55 -7.08
C ARG A 14 -9.73 -5.82 -7.88
N ARG A 15 -10.80 -6.40 -8.44
CA ARG A 15 -10.75 -7.65 -9.24
C ARG A 15 -9.80 -7.59 -10.45
N GLY A 16 -9.52 -6.40 -10.98
CA GLY A 16 -8.60 -6.21 -12.12
C GLY A 16 -7.18 -5.78 -11.73
N GLN A 17 -6.89 -5.62 -10.43
CA GLN A 17 -5.60 -5.12 -9.96
C GLN A 17 -4.78 -6.27 -9.38
N PHE A 18 -3.56 -6.43 -9.88
CA PHE A 18 -2.66 -7.51 -9.49
C PHE A 18 -1.22 -7.01 -9.42
N LEU A 19 -0.47 -7.51 -8.45
CA LEU A 19 0.98 -7.37 -8.39
C LEU A 19 1.63 -8.71 -8.72
N TYR A 20 2.57 -8.69 -9.67
CA TYR A 20 3.42 -9.82 -9.98
C TYR A 20 4.78 -9.62 -9.32
N LEU A 21 5.14 -10.52 -8.41
CA LEU A 21 6.49 -10.60 -7.87
C LEU A 21 7.18 -11.80 -8.52
N ILE A 22 8.17 -11.50 -9.34
CA ILE A 22 8.96 -12.49 -10.08
C ILE A 22 10.35 -12.48 -9.47
N SER A 23 10.82 -13.65 -9.04
CA SER A 23 12.18 -13.81 -8.55
C SER A 23 13.17 -13.59 -9.69
N GLY A 24 14.27 -12.89 -9.40
CA GLY A 24 15.36 -12.64 -10.34
C GLY A 24 16.70 -12.96 -9.70
N SER A 25 17.72 -13.20 -10.53
CA SER A 25 19.10 -13.45 -10.08
C SER A 25 19.88 -12.17 -9.72
N LYS A 26 19.35 -10.99 -10.04
CA LYS A 26 19.94 -9.71 -9.68
C LYS A 26 19.37 -9.25 -8.34
N VAL A 27 20.24 -9.00 -7.37
CA VAL A 27 19.87 -8.35 -6.10
C VAL A 27 19.48 -6.92 -6.43
N SER A 28 18.18 -6.61 -6.35
CA SER A 28 17.71 -5.22 -6.35
C SER A 28 17.67 -4.74 -4.91
N TRP A 29 18.52 -3.78 -4.56
CA TRP A 29 18.42 -3.07 -3.28
C TRP A 29 17.22 -2.13 -3.37
N LEU A 30 16.12 -2.50 -2.71
CA LEU A 30 14.99 -1.61 -2.50
C LEU A 30 15.21 -0.88 -1.18
N ASN A 31 15.18 0.44 -1.22
CA ASN A 31 15.28 1.27 -0.03
C ASN A 31 13.89 1.45 0.57
N THR A 32 13.77 1.61 1.89
CA THR A 32 12.53 2.14 2.45
C THR A 32 12.46 3.64 2.09
N PRO A 33 11.33 4.17 1.54
CA PRO A 33 10.01 3.55 1.44
C PRO A 33 9.60 3.14 0.01
N ASP A 34 10.47 2.55 -0.82
CA ASP A 34 10.11 2.07 -2.17
C ASP A 34 8.79 1.29 -2.14
N HIS A 35 7.84 1.70 -2.97
CA HIS A 35 6.45 1.26 -2.90
C HIS A 35 5.77 1.17 -4.26
N PHE A 36 4.62 0.49 -4.28
CA PHE A 36 3.59 0.68 -5.31
C PHE A 36 2.30 1.18 -4.65
N GLY A 37 1.56 2.03 -5.37
CA GLY A 37 0.35 2.68 -4.87
C GLY A 37 -0.95 1.99 -5.27
N ILE A 38 -1.92 2.04 -4.37
CA ILE A 38 -3.32 1.71 -4.61
C ILE A 38 -4.16 2.91 -4.19
N GLU A 39 -4.82 3.52 -5.15
CA GLU A 39 -5.82 4.54 -4.88
C GLU A 39 -7.16 3.91 -4.44
N VAL A 40 -7.76 4.49 -3.41
CA VAL A 40 -9.12 4.20 -2.93
C VAL A 40 -10.00 5.42 -3.08
N TYR A 41 -11.31 5.22 -3.12
CA TYR A 41 -12.29 6.25 -3.49
C TYR A 41 -12.78 7.10 -2.32
N ASP A 42 -12.50 6.65 -1.09
CA ASP A 42 -12.94 7.35 0.11
C ASP A 42 -11.97 7.11 1.27
N LYS A 43 -11.97 8.06 2.20
CA LYS A 43 -11.13 8.04 3.40
C LYS A 43 -11.45 6.87 4.32
N ALA A 44 -12.71 6.45 4.40
CA ALA A 44 -13.15 5.35 5.24
C ALA A 44 -12.54 4.01 4.79
N THR A 45 -12.38 3.81 3.48
CA THR A 45 -11.74 2.64 2.88
C THR A 45 -10.26 2.63 3.20
N LEU A 46 -9.57 3.78 3.09
CA LEU A 46 -8.18 3.92 3.52
C LEU A 46 -8.05 3.50 5.00
N ASP A 47 -8.85 4.10 5.88
CA ASP A 47 -8.80 3.82 7.32
C ASP A 47 -9.14 2.36 7.65
N SER A 48 -10.12 1.77 6.95
CA SER A 48 -10.49 0.37 7.11
C SER A 48 -9.36 -0.58 6.70
N MET A 49 -8.67 -0.28 5.58
CA MET A 49 -7.54 -1.09 5.11
C MET A 49 -6.36 -1.02 6.09
N ILE A 50 -6.04 0.17 6.61
CA ILE A 50 -4.98 0.33 7.59
C ILE A 50 -5.35 -0.28 8.95
N GLY A 51 -6.62 -0.18 9.37
CA GLY A 51 -7.11 -0.88 10.56
C GLY A 51 -6.92 -2.40 10.48
N LYS A 52 -7.21 -2.99 9.32
CA LYS A 52 -6.95 -4.43 9.06
C LYS A 52 -5.46 -4.75 9.10
N ALA A 53 -4.60 -3.91 8.54
CA ALA A 53 -3.15 -4.08 8.59
C ALA A 53 -2.62 -4.03 10.03
N LYS A 54 -3.09 -3.08 10.84
CA LYS A 54 -2.76 -2.98 12.27
C LYS A 54 -3.19 -4.21 13.06
N ALA A 55 -4.41 -4.70 12.83
CA ALA A 55 -4.89 -5.95 13.46
C ALA A 55 -4.07 -7.17 13.02
N PHE A 56 -3.63 -7.22 11.76
CA PHE A 56 -2.75 -8.27 11.28
C PHE A 56 -1.36 -8.21 11.94
N LYS A 57 -0.78 -7.01 12.07
CA LYS A 57 0.51 -6.77 12.75
C LYS A 57 0.55 -7.30 14.18
N GLN A 58 -0.57 -7.30 14.92
CA GLN A 58 -0.62 -7.84 16.28
C GLN A 58 -0.17 -9.31 16.37
N ARG A 59 -0.35 -10.08 15.29
CA ARG A 59 0.09 -11.48 15.18
C ARG A 59 1.35 -11.67 14.33
N HIS A 60 1.78 -10.61 13.65
CA HIS A 60 2.87 -10.58 12.67
C HIS A 60 3.72 -9.33 12.91
N PRO A 61 4.62 -9.35 13.91
CA PRO A 61 5.40 -8.18 14.32
C PRO A 61 6.34 -7.66 13.23
N GLU A 62 6.67 -8.50 12.23
CA GLU A 62 7.47 -8.15 11.06
C GLU A 62 6.79 -7.17 10.10
N VAL A 63 5.49 -6.93 10.26
CA VAL A 63 4.76 -5.95 9.46
C VAL A 63 5.14 -4.53 9.86
N GLU A 64 5.62 -3.74 8.91
CA GLU A 64 5.91 -2.32 9.08
C GLU A 64 4.71 -1.49 8.62
N ILE A 65 4.35 -0.45 9.38
CA ILE A 65 3.25 0.45 9.04
C ILE A 65 3.72 1.88 9.24
N ILE A 66 3.62 2.69 8.20
CA ILE A 66 3.64 4.16 8.28
C ILE A 66 2.17 4.58 8.26
N ASP A 67 1.71 5.16 9.36
CA ASP A 67 0.29 5.43 9.57
C ASP A 67 -0.26 6.51 8.62
N VAL A 68 -1.59 6.64 8.59
CA VAL A 68 -2.28 7.60 7.73
C VAL A 68 -1.84 9.02 8.05
N LYS A 69 -1.31 9.70 7.03
CA LYS A 69 -0.95 11.11 7.07
C LYS A 69 -1.46 11.83 5.83
N ALA A 70 -1.60 13.15 5.94
CA ALA A 70 -1.73 14.00 4.77
C ALA A 70 -0.32 14.29 4.23
N ASP A 71 -0.04 13.95 2.97
CA ASP A 71 1.28 14.12 2.35
C ASP A 71 1.34 15.36 1.46
N THR A 72 0.26 15.61 0.71
CA THR A 72 0.07 16.82 -0.08
C THR A 72 -1.18 17.54 0.37
N ASP A 73 -1.08 18.85 0.59
CA ASP A 73 -2.17 19.69 1.07
C ASP A 73 -2.18 20.99 0.25
N THR A 74 -2.88 20.98 -0.89
CA THR A 74 -3.07 22.15 -1.74
C THR A 74 -4.44 22.80 -1.46
N PRO A 75 -4.73 24.01 -1.97
CA PRO A 75 -6.04 24.63 -1.81
C PRO A 75 -7.21 23.81 -2.37
N THR A 76 -6.97 22.96 -3.37
CA THR A 76 -8.01 22.22 -4.09
C THR A 76 -8.00 20.72 -3.79
N LEU A 77 -6.93 20.21 -3.19
CA LEU A 77 -6.70 18.77 -3.04
C LEU A 77 -5.93 18.47 -1.76
N ARG A 78 -6.30 17.39 -1.06
CA ARG A 78 -5.46 16.77 -0.05
C ARG A 78 -5.23 15.31 -0.39
N LEU A 79 -3.97 14.87 -0.37
CA LEU A 79 -3.59 13.48 -0.51
C LEU A 79 -3.38 12.87 0.86
N TRP A 80 -4.23 11.91 1.21
CA TRP A 80 -4.05 11.06 2.38
C TRP A 80 -3.38 9.76 1.95
N ASN A 81 -2.31 9.36 2.63
CA ASN A 81 -1.65 8.10 2.37
C ASN A 81 -1.18 7.39 3.63
N ALA A 82 -0.99 6.08 3.50
CA ALA A 82 -0.36 5.22 4.49
C ALA A 82 0.41 4.13 3.76
N TYR A 83 1.43 3.58 4.42
CA TYR A 83 2.29 2.56 3.85
C TYR A 83 2.30 1.32 4.72
N VAL A 84 2.17 0.15 4.10
CA VAL A 84 2.25 -1.13 4.80
C VAL A 84 3.28 -2.02 4.11
N ARG A 85 4.31 -2.45 4.84
CA ARG A 85 5.20 -3.54 4.41
C ARG A 85 4.75 -4.81 5.11
N TYR A 86 4.24 -5.76 4.34
CA TYR A 86 4.07 -7.14 4.80
C TYR A 86 5.42 -7.88 4.65
N LEU A 87 5.41 -9.11 4.16
CA LEU A 87 6.64 -9.84 3.77
C LEU A 87 7.15 -9.45 2.37
N LEU A 88 6.73 -8.29 1.86
CA LEU A 88 7.07 -7.86 0.50
C LEU A 88 8.35 -7.01 0.52
N PRO A 89 9.18 -7.07 -0.53
CA PRO A 89 10.33 -6.16 -0.67
C PRO A 89 9.93 -4.68 -0.77
N LEU A 90 8.72 -4.40 -1.26
CA LEU A 90 8.16 -3.06 -1.41
C LEU A 90 7.07 -2.80 -0.36
N MET A 91 6.91 -1.54 0.01
CA MET A 91 5.71 -1.08 0.71
C MET A 91 4.50 -1.02 -0.23
N VAL A 92 3.32 -1.23 0.34
CA VAL A 92 2.04 -0.93 -0.32
C VAL A 92 1.58 0.42 0.17
N GLU A 93 1.58 1.42 -0.70
CA GLU A 93 0.92 2.69 -0.41
C GLU A 93 -0.58 2.54 -0.68
N VAL A 94 -1.40 2.93 0.30
CA VAL A 94 -2.84 3.10 0.10
C VAL A 94 -3.10 4.59 0.19
N GLN A 95 -3.72 5.15 -0.84
CA GLN A 95 -3.88 6.59 -0.96
C GLN A 95 -5.31 7.00 -1.32
N TYR A 96 -5.73 8.17 -0.85
CA TYR A 96 -7.02 8.78 -1.11
C TYR A 96 -6.84 10.27 -1.43
N TYR A 97 -7.43 10.71 -2.54
CA TYR A 97 -7.49 12.11 -2.93
C TYR A 97 -8.80 12.74 -2.43
N GLU A 98 -8.67 13.64 -1.47
CA GLU A 98 -9.76 14.48 -0.96
C GLU A 98 -9.82 15.77 -1.79
N GLU A 99 -10.85 15.91 -2.64
CA GLU A 99 -11.15 17.18 -3.29
C GLU A 99 -11.66 18.18 -2.25
N LYS A 100 -11.05 19.37 -2.22
CA LYS A 100 -11.50 20.46 -1.36
C LYS A 100 -12.36 21.39 -2.18
N THR A 101 -13.61 21.54 -1.80
CA THR A 101 -14.47 22.55 -2.39
C THR A 101 -13.90 23.93 -2.03
N THR A 102 -13.46 24.69 -3.02
CA THR A 102 -13.19 26.11 -2.86
C THR A 102 -14.53 26.80 -2.65
N ALA A 103 -14.72 27.40 -1.47
CA ALA A 103 -15.86 28.27 -1.17
C ALA A 103 -15.85 29.52 -2.06
#